data_AF-A0AAU7N6U7-F1
#
_entry.id   AF-A0AAU7N6U7-F1
#
_cell.length_a   1.000
_cell.length_b   1.000
_cell.length_c   1.000
_cell.angle_alpha   90.00
_cell.angle_beta   90.00
_cell.angle_gamma   90.00
#
_symmetry.space_group_name_H-M   'P 1'
#
loop_
_entity.id
_entity.type
_entity.pdbx_description
1 polymer ?
#
loop_
_entity_poly.entity_id
_entity_poly.type
_entity_poly.pdbx_seq_one_letter_code
_entity_poly.pdbx_strand_id
1 'polypeptide(L)' 'MGKQNEVLIHIKTNKVGSEMVKSTGFSKEEWSELDEDEKQEIINERVWESIDCWVTGDE' A
#
# COMPACT_ATOMS: atom_id res chain seq x y z
N MET A 1 13.37 -10.49 -6.34
CA MET A 1 13.99 -10.90 -5.06
C MET A 1 13.70 -9.79 -4.06
N GLY A 2 12.89 -10.05 -3.04
CA GLY A 2 12.59 -9.05 -2.00
C GLY A 2 13.82 -8.78 -1.12
N LYS A 3 13.92 -7.57 -0.56
CA LYS A 3 14.97 -7.21 0.40
C LYS A 3 14.77 -7.99 1.71
N GLN A 4 15.86 -8.34 2.41
CA GLN A 4 15.74 -8.83 3.79
C GLN A 4 15.16 -7.72 4.68
N ASN A 5 14.30 -8.06 5.65
CA ASN A 5 13.62 -7.12 6.54
C ASN A 5 12.81 -6.02 5.83
N GLU A 6 12.15 -6.37 4.72
CA GLU A 6 11.25 -5.47 4.01
C GLU A 6 10.02 -5.07 4.84
N VAL A 7 9.58 -3.82 4.64
CA VAL A 7 8.31 -3.31 5.17
C VAL A 7 7.17 -3.69 4.22
N LEU A 8 6.08 -4.22 4.78
CA LEU A 8 4.91 -4.68 4.04
C LEU A 8 3.68 -3.84 4.41
N ILE A 9 2.87 -3.50 3.41
CA ILE A 9 1.58 -2.84 3.59
C ILE A 9 0.50 -3.91 3.55
N HIS A 10 -0.24 -4.02 4.65
CA HIS A 10 -1.43 -4.87 4.72
C HIS A 10 -2.66 -4.02 4.39
N ILE A 11 -3.31 -4.33 3.28
CA ILE A 11 -4.49 -3.62 2.79
C ILE A 11 -5.69 -4.52 3.00
N LYS A 12 -6.69 -4.02 3.74
CA LYS A 12 -7.97 -4.70 3.96
C LYS A 12 -9.08 -3.79 3.49
N THR A 13 -9.89 -4.27 2.56
CA THR A 13 -11.10 -3.55 2.14
C THR A 13 -12.27 -3.92 3.05
N ASN A 14 -13.39 -3.20 2.94
CA ASN A 14 -14.59 -3.38 3.77
C ASN A 14 -15.28 -4.76 3.61
N LYS A 15 -14.81 -5.63 2.70
CA LYS A 15 -15.35 -6.97 2.47
C LYS A 15 -14.50 -8.04 3.17
N VAL A 16 -15.15 -8.93 3.92
CA VAL A 16 -14.50 -10.10 4.54
C VAL A 16 -13.80 -10.94 3.47
N GLY A 17 -12.54 -11.30 3.71
CA GLY A 17 -11.71 -12.07 2.77
C GLY A 17 -11.03 -11.24 1.68
N SER A 18 -11.20 -9.93 1.66
CA SER A 18 -10.51 -9.02 0.73
C SER A 18 -9.34 -8.34 1.44
N GLU A 19 -8.31 -9.15 1.66
CA GLU A 19 -7.04 -8.77 2.28
C GLU A 19 -5.93 -8.99 1.26
N MET A 20 -5.00 -8.04 1.17
CA MET A 20 -3.81 -8.19 0.35
C MET A 20 -2.60 -7.58 1.04
N VAL A 21 -1.43 -8.08 0.65
CA VAL A 21 -0.15 -7.60 1.15
C VAL A 21 0.66 -7.09 -0.03
N LYS A 22 1.12 -5.85 0.08
CA LYS A 22 2.00 -5.21 -0.91
C LYS A 22 3.36 -4.94 -0.27
N SER A 23 4.41 -5.13 -1.04
CA SER A 23 5.77 -4.72 -0.64
C SER A 23 5.92 -3.22 -0.84
N THR A 24 6.60 -2.54 0.10
CA THR A 24 6.98 -1.12 -0.10
C THR A 24 8.20 -0.99 -1.00
N GLY A 25 9.05 -2.02 -1.10
CA GLY A 25 10.37 -1.97 -1.75
C GLY A 25 11.49 -1.46 -0.82
N PHE A 26 11.16 -1.13 0.43
CA PHE A 26 12.09 -0.59 1.42
C PHE A 26 12.33 -1.60 2.55
N SER A 27 13.58 -1.72 2.98
CA SER A 27 13.90 -2.34 4.26
C SER A 27 13.40 -1.47 5.42
N LYS A 28 13.34 -2.04 6.62
CA LYS A 28 12.97 -1.30 7.85
C LYS A 28 13.87 -0.09 8.11
N GLU A 29 15.16 -0.18 7.79
CA GLU A 29 16.12 0.91 7.99
C GLU A 29 15.80 2.06 7.04
N GLU A 30 15.74 1.78 5.73
CA GLU A 30 15.39 2.79 4.71
C GLU A 30 14.00 3.42 5.00
N TRP A 31 13.03 2.63 5.44
CA TRP A 31 11.70 3.13 5.79
C TRP A 31 11.72 4.07 7.00
N SER A 32 12.64 3.87 7.94
CA SER A 32 12.76 4.74 9.13
C SER A 32 13.38 6.10 8.83
N GLU A 33 14.09 6.22 7.71
CA GLU A 33 14.73 7.46 7.25
C GLU A 33 13.77 8.37 6.48
N LEU A 34 12.67 7.81 5.96
CA LEU A 34 11.62 8.58 5.27
C LEU A 34 10.82 9.43 6.25
N ASP A 35 10.41 10.62 5.80
CA ASP A 35 9.43 11.42 6.52
C ASP A 35 7.99 10.87 6.35
N GLU A 36 7.05 11.46 7.07
CA GLU A 36 5.66 10.98 7.05
C GLU A 36 4.97 11.25 5.72
N ASP A 37 5.31 12.32 5.02
CA ASP A 37 4.71 12.66 3.73
C ASP A 37 5.19 11.68 2.64
N GLU A 38 6.49 11.36 2.61
CA GLU A 38 7.06 10.35 1.73
C GLU A 38 6.44 8.96 1.96
N LYS A 39 6.26 8.56 3.23
CA LYS A 39 5.58 7.30 3.57
C LYS A 39 4.14 7.29 3.09
N GLN A 40 3.42 8.40 3.26
CA GLN A 40 2.03 8.51 2.81
C GLN A 40 1.92 8.44 1.28
N GLU A 41 2.84 9.05 0.54
CA GLU A 41 2.87 8.95 -0.93
C GLU A 41 3.02 7.48 -1.38
N ILE A 42 3.98 6.75 -0.80
CA ILE A 42 4.18 5.32 -1.10
C ILE A 42 2.95 4.49 -0.74
N ILE A 43 2.37 4.71 0.44
CA ILE A 43 1.16 3.98 0.87
C ILE A 43 0.02 4.24 -0.11
N ASN A 44 -0.23 5.50 -0.47
CA ASN A 44 -1.30 5.87 -1.40
C ASN A 44 -1.11 5.23 -2.77
N GLU A 45 0.11 5.26 -3.32
CA GLU A 45 0.42 4.59 -4.59
C GLU A 45 0.06 3.10 -4.54
N ARG A 46 0.54 2.37 -3.52
CA ARG A 46 0.29 0.91 -3.42
C ARG A 46 -1.17 0.55 -3.16
N VAL A 47 -1.90 1.43 -2.47
CA VAL A 47 -3.35 1.27 -2.26
C VAL A 47 -4.11 1.53 -3.56
N TRP A 48 -3.76 2.53 -4.35
CA TRP A 48 -4.41 2.79 -5.64
C TRP A 48 -4.16 1.67 -6.66
N GLU A 49 -2.97 1.06 -6.69
CA GLU A 49 -2.71 -0.14 -7.50
C GLU A 49 -3.55 -1.37 -7.09
N SER A 50 -4.18 -1.31 -5.92
CA SER A 50 -4.88 -2.43 -5.29
C SER A 50 -6.39 -2.34 -5.41
N ILE A 51 -6.92 -1.20 -5.82
CA ILE A 51 -8.36 -0.92 -5.81
C ILE A 51 -8.78 -0.48 -7.21
N ASP A 52 -9.78 -1.16 -7.76
CA ASP A 52 -10.45 -0.72 -8.97
C ASP A 52 -11.63 0.17 -8.56
N CYS A 53 -11.59 1.44 -8.96
CA CYS A 53 -12.55 2.47 -8.60
C CYS A 53 -13.10 3.12 -9.88
N TRP A 54 -14.42 3.17 -10.01
CA TRP A 54 -15.08 3.90 -11.09
C TRP A 54 -16.31 4.65 -10.56
N VAL A 55 -16.71 5.69 -11.30
CA VAL A 55 -17.89 6.52 -11.00
C VAL A 55 -18.96 6.23 -12.05
N THR A 56 -20.19 6.01 -11.61
CA THR A 56 -21.36 5.93 -12.49
C THR A 56 -22.32 7.08 -12.18
N GLY A 57 -23.11 7.51 -13.16
CA GLY A 57 -24.24 8.43 -12.93
C GLY A 57 -25.45 7.67 -12.38
N ASP A 58 -26.39 8.40 -11.78
CA ASP A 58 -27.75 7.91 -11.49
C ASP A 58 -28.45 7.65 -12.84
N GLU A 59 -28.98 6.44 -13.04
CA GLU A 59 -29.80 6.06 -14.21
C GLU A 59 -31.24 6.52 -14.06
#